data_AF-A0A662HDF5-F1
#
_entry.id   AF-A0A662HDF5-F1
#
_cell.length_a   1.000
_cell.length_b   1.000
_cell.length_c   1.000
_cell.angle_alpha   90.00
_cell.angle_beta   90.00
_cell.angle_gamma   90.00
#
_symmetry.space_group_name_H-M   'P 1'
#
loop_
_entity.id
_entity.type
_entity.pdbx_description
1 polymer ?
#
loop_
_entity_poly.entity_id
_entity_poly.type
_entity_poly.pdbx_seq_one_letter_code
_entity_poly.pdbx_strand_id
1 'polypeptide(L)' 'IVLVADEEKERIFCVGKALMSSNDVFSLKRGRAIKNLHHVKDAFWDFLLSLRT' A
#
# COMPACT_ATOMS: atom_id res chain seq x y z
N ILE A 1 3.67 9.96 -0.52
CA ILE A 1 3.44 8.69 0.20
C ILE A 1 1.94 8.50 0.30
N VAL A 2 1.43 7.28 0.15
CA VAL A 2 -0.01 6.98 0.18
C VAL A 2 -0.28 5.73 1.00
N LEU A 3 -1.49 5.64 1.57
CA LEU A 3 -2.02 4.42 2.17
C LEU A 3 -2.86 3.69 1.13
N VAL A 4 -2.76 2.36 1.09
CA VAL A 4 -3.60 1.52 0.25
C VAL A 4 -4.57 0.77 1.16
N ALA A 5 -5.85 1.03 0.94
CA ALA A 5 -6.95 0.49 1.72
C ALA A 5 -7.76 -0.50 0.90
N ASP A 6 -8.28 -1.52 1.57
CA ASP A 6 -9.42 -2.30 1.08
C ASP A 6 -10.69 -1.43 1.15
N GLU A 7 -11.47 -1.39 0.07
CA GLU A 7 -12.64 -0.50 -0.03
C GLU A 7 -13.81 -0.97 0.86
N GLU A 8 -14.02 -2.28 0.99
CA GLU A 8 -15.14 -2.83 1.76
C GLU A 8 -14.92 -2.75 3.28
N LYS A 9 -13.69 -3.03 3.72
CA LYS A 9 -13.35 -3.17 5.15
C LYS A 9 -12.62 -1.97 5.72
N GLU A 10 -12.28 -1.00 4.86
CA GLU A 10 -11.49 0.19 5.19
C GLU A 10 -10.14 -0.14 5.85
N ARG A 11 -9.58 -1.32 5.57
CA ARG A 11 -8.33 -1.79 6.19
C ARG A 11 -7.13 -1.39 5.35
N ILE A 12 -6.21 -0.66 5.95
CA ILE A 12 -4.92 -0.37 5.34
C ILE A 12 -4.07 -1.64 5.30
N PHE A 13 -3.61 -2.04 4.12
CA PHE A 13 -2.77 -3.24 3.95
C PHE A 13 -1.39 -2.95 3.34
N CYS A 14 -1.16 -1.71 2.88
CA CYS A 14 0.11 -1.30 2.30
C CYS A 14 0.34 0.21 2.47
N VAL A 15 1.60 0.57 2.68
CA VAL A 15 2.13 1.93 2.54
C VAL A 15 2.97 1.98 1.28
N GLY A 16 2.68 2.95 0.41
CA GLY A 16 3.27 3.01 -0.93
C GLY A 16 3.79 4.39 -1.35
N LYS A 17 4.62 4.38 -2.38
CA LYS A 17 4.98 5.57 -3.16
C LYS A 17 4.09 5.61 -4.40
N ALA A 18 3.33 6.70 -4.56
CA ALA A 18 2.59 6.96 -5.78
C ALA A 18 3.55 7.10 -6.97
N LEU A 19 3.26 6.40 -8.06
CA LEU A 19 3.97 6.50 -9.34
C LEU A 19 3.18 7.29 -10.38
N MET A 20 1.92 7.59 -10.07
CA MET A 20 0.96 8.31 -10.91
C MET A 20 0.29 9.42 -10.08
N SER A 21 -0.20 10.46 -10.75
CA SER A 21 -1.07 11.44 -10.10
C SER A 21 -2.44 10.80 -9.78
N SER A 22 -3.22 11.41 -8.88
CA SER A 22 -4.58 10.94 -8.60
C SER A 22 -5.43 10.86 -9.87
N ASN A 23 -5.34 11.89 -10.73
CA ASN A 23 -6.11 11.95 -11.97
C ASN A 23 -5.70 10.83 -12.94
N ASP A 24 -4.41 10.54 -13.04
CA ASP A 24 -3.91 9.47 -13.91
C ASP A 24 -4.37 8.09 -13.45
N VAL A 25 -4.42 7.85 -12.13
CA VAL A 25 -4.90 6.58 -11.56
C VAL A 25 -6.34 6.28 -11.97
N PHE A 26 -7.21 7.30 -12.08
CA PHE A 26 -8.61 7.13 -12.47
C PHE A 26 -8.84 7.18 -13.98
N SER A 27 -7.96 7.83 -14.74
CA SER A 27 -8.14 8.03 -16.19
C SER A 27 -7.41 7.00 -17.05
N LEU A 28 -6.28 6.45 -16.58
CA LEU A 28 -5.51 5.46 -17.32
C LEU A 28 -6.01 4.04 -17.03
N LYS A 29 -6.11 3.22 -18.08
CA LYS A 29 -6.61 1.84 -17.97
C LYS A 29 -5.58 0.82 -17.48
N ARG A 30 -4.28 1.14 -17.57
CA ARG A 30 -3.17 0.22 -17.29
C ARG A 30 -1.93 0.96 -16.79
N GLY A 31 -1.09 0.24 -16.05
CA GLY A 31 0.18 0.72 -15.52
C GLY A 31 0.25 0.57 -14.00
N ARG A 32 1.46 0.58 -13.45
CA ARG A 32 1.67 0.44 -12.01
C ARG A 32 1.40 1.79 -11.33
N ALA A 33 0.27 1.91 -10.63
CA ALA A 33 -0.10 3.13 -9.90
C ALA A 33 0.76 3.41 -8.66
N ILE A 34 1.12 2.34 -7.92
CA ILE A 34 1.78 2.44 -6.62
C ILE A 34 2.95 1.44 -6.54
N LYS A 35 4.10 1.89 -6.01
CA LYS A 35 5.20 1.03 -5.59
C LYS A 35 5.09 0.77 -4.08
N ASN A 36 4.99 -0.51 -3.67
CA ASN A 36 4.96 -0.88 -2.26
C ASN A 36 6.26 -0.49 -1.56
N LEU A 37 6.15 0.12 -0.39
CA LEU A 37 7.26 0.38 0.52
C LEU A 37 7.19 -0.53 1.74
N HIS A 38 5.98 -0.77 2.24
CA HIS A 38 5.67 -1.71 3.30
C HIS A 38 4.29 -2.30 3.07
N HIS A 39 4.08 -3.58 3.36
CA HIS A 39 2.76 -4.20 3.30
C HIS A 39 2.59 -5.28 4.37
N VAL A 40 1.35 -5.68 4.58
CA VAL A 40 1.03 -6.77 5.51
C VAL A 40 1.84 -8.03 5.15
N LYS A 41 2.42 -8.67 6.17
CA LYS A 41 3.28 -9.87 6.05
C LYS A 41 4.57 -9.70 5.22
N ASP A 42 5.07 -8.48 5.07
CA ASP A 42 6.49 -8.34 4.70
C ASP A 42 7.39 -8.61 5.91
N ALA A 43 8.70 -8.73 5.66
CA ALA A 43 9.67 -9.02 6.72
C ALA A 43 9.66 -7.97 7.85
N PHE A 44 9.33 -6.72 7.54
CA PHE A 44 9.27 -5.64 8.52
C PHE A 44 8.00 -5.75 9.39
N TRP A 45 6.87 -6.11 8.79
CA TRP A 45 5.62 -6.41 9.51
C TRP A 45 5.84 -7.51 10.54
N ASP A 46 6.41 -8.64 10.11
CA ASP A 46 6.63 -9.79 10.98
C ASP A 46 7.66 -9.49 12.07
N PHE A 47 8.71 -8.74 11.72
CA PHE A 47 9.69 -8.24 12.70
C PHE A 47 9.01 -7.39 13.78
N LEU A 48 8.19 -6.39 13.40
CA LEU A 48 7.48 -5.56 14.38
C LEU A 48 6.53 -6.37 15.26
N LEU A 49 5.84 -7.38 14.72
CA LEU A 49 4.99 -8.26 15.50
C LEU A 49 5.79 -9.09 16.52
N SER A 50 6.98 -9.56 16.15
CA SER A 50 7.85 -10.32 17.06
C SER A 50 8.38 -9.49 18.24
N LEU A 51 8.45 -8.15 18.10
CA LEU A 51 8.87 -7.25 19.19
C LEU A 51 7.77 -7.03 20.24
N ARG A 52 6.54 -7.47 19.98
CA ARG A 52 5.40 -7.31 20.89
C ARG A 52 5.25 -8.48 21.88
N THR A 53 5.99 -9.56 21.66
CA THR A 53 6.14 -10.72 22.58
C THR A 53 7.13 -10.40 23.69
#